data_AF-A0A6B1FZQ2-F1
#
_entry.id   AF-A0A6B1FZQ2-F1
#
_cell.length_a   1.000
_cell.length_b   1.000
_cell.length_c   1.000
_cell.angle_alpha   90.00
_cell.angle_beta   90.00
_cell.angle_gamma   90.00
#
_symmetry.space_group_name_H-M   'P 1'
#
loop_
_entity.id
_entity.type
_entity.pdbx_description
1 polymer ?
#
loop_
_entity_poly.entity_id
_entity_poly.type
_entity_poly.pdbx_seq_one_letter_code
_entity_poly.pdbx_strand_id
1 'polypeptide(L)'
;MAAADPRRPRLEMGLGVWTERVSRYYPLEVLKAGDGVLFDVIDNRNMLIYLDPVSGTPTPLFADGQDAEWDGSDLRLEDGAIVRNGRLFDPSGEELPTEQPLHLFARWYGFSLTFPDCEIYGGGGEGSG
;
A
#
# COMPACT_ATOMS: atom_id res chain seq x y z
N MET A 1 16.49 -16.89 -18.85
CA MET A 1 15.86 -16.52 -17.57
C MET A 1 16.26 -15.09 -17.26
N ALA A 2 15.31 -14.19 -17.05
CA ALA A 2 15.64 -12.87 -16.52
C ALA A 2 16.35 -13.05 -15.16
N ALA A 3 17.40 -12.26 -14.92
CA ALA A 3 18.15 -12.32 -13.66
C ALA A 3 17.24 -11.89 -12.50
N ALA A 4 17.41 -12.54 -11.34
CA ALA A 4 16.67 -12.15 -10.14
C ALA A 4 17.14 -10.75 -9.69
N ASP A 5 16.20 -9.88 -9.35
CA ASP A 5 16.51 -8.55 -8.83
C ASP A 5 17.04 -8.65 -7.38
N PRO A 6 18.30 -8.26 -7.13
CA PRO A 6 18.95 -8.46 -5.84
C PRO A 6 18.56 -7.42 -4.78
N ARG A 7 17.77 -6.39 -5.12
CA ARG A 7 17.41 -5.31 -4.17
C ARG A 7 16.63 -5.83 -2.95
N ARG A 8 15.98 -6.97 -3.07
CA ARG A 8 15.23 -7.65 -1.99
C ARG A 8 15.36 -9.17 -2.07
N PRO A 9 15.14 -9.90 -0.95
CA PRO A 9 15.10 -11.35 -0.97
C PRO A 9 14.06 -11.86 -1.96
N ARG A 10 14.43 -12.82 -2.81
CA ARG A 10 13.58 -13.34 -3.89
C ARG A 10 12.15 -13.64 -3.44
N LEU A 11 12.02 -14.31 -2.28
CA LEU A 11 10.73 -14.76 -1.73
C LEU A 11 10.13 -13.80 -0.69
N GLU A 12 10.62 -12.57 -0.57
CA GLU A 12 10.00 -11.57 0.30
C GLU A 12 8.54 -11.34 -0.13
N MET A 13 7.61 -11.19 0.82
CA MET A 13 6.21 -10.87 0.54
C MET A 13 5.98 -9.37 0.63
N GLY A 14 5.03 -8.88 -0.14
CA GLY A 14 4.69 -7.47 -0.17
C GLY A 14 3.59 -7.18 -1.18
N LEU A 15 3.18 -5.93 -1.21
CA LEU A 15 2.20 -5.42 -2.14
C LEU A 15 2.93 -4.74 -3.30
N GLY A 16 2.70 -5.20 -4.53
CA GLY A 16 3.03 -4.41 -5.71
C GLY A 16 1.85 -3.50 -6.03
N VAL A 17 2.09 -2.21 -6.23
CA VAL A 17 1.09 -1.23 -6.70
C VAL A 17 1.64 -0.56 -7.96
N TRP A 18 0.78 -0.34 -8.95
CA TRP A 18 1.17 0.41 -10.14
C TRP A 18 0.03 1.25 -10.71
N THR A 19 0.42 2.33 -11.36
CA THR A 19 -0.42 3.15 -12.24
C THR A 19 0.15 3.06 -13.66
N GLU A 20 -0.33 3.89 -14.57
CA GLU A 20 0.29 4.04 -15.90
C GLU A 20 1.72 4.60 -15.82
N ARG A 21 2.08 5.29 -14.74
CA ARG A 21 3.32 6.07 -14.62
C ARG A 21 4.29 5.54 -13.57
N VAL A 22 3.77 4.95 -12.49
CA VAL A 22 4.57 4.53 -11.33
C VAL A 22 4.32 3.05 -11.07
N SER A 23 5.37 2.33 -10.70
CA SER A 23 5.25 1.00 -10.08
C SER A 23 6.10 1.00 -8.81
N ARG A 24 5.51 0.59 -7.69
CA ARG A 24 6.18 0.60 -6.38
C ARG A 24 5.84 -0.68 -5.61
N TYR A 25 6.86 -1.27 -5.00
CA TYR A 25 6.74 -2.43 -4.12
C TYR A 25 6.78 -1.99 -2.65
N TYR A 26 5.85 -2.50 -1.86
CA TYR A 26 5.72 -2.24 -0.44
C TYR A 26 5.98 -3.55 0.31
N PRO A 27 7.18 -3.74 0.89
CA PRO A 27 7.50 -4.94 1.65
C PRO A 27 6.52 -5.13 2.81
N LEU A 28 6.04 -6.35 3.01
CA LEU A 28 5.07 -6.66 4.06
C LEU A 28 5.64 -6.39 5.47
N GLU A 29 6.95 -6.52 5.65
CA GLU A 29 7.63 -6.18 6.90
C GLU A 29 7.50 -4.69 7.26
N VAL A 30 7.55 -3.80 6.27
CA VAL A 30 7.43 -2.34 6.47
C VAL A 30 6.00 -2.01 6.88
N LEU A 31 5.01 -2.62 6.21
CA LEU A 31 3.60 -2.48 6.57
C LEU A 31 3.32 -2.96 8.00
N LYS A 32 3.85 -4.12 8.38
CA LYS A 32 3.70 -4.66 9.75
C LYS A 32 4.39 -3.81 10.81
N ALA A 33 5.50 -3.16 10.48
CA ALA A 33 6.19 -2.25 11.39
C ALA A 33 5.38 -0.97 11.66
N GLY A 34 4.54 -0.55 10.72
CA GLY A 34 3.60 0.57 10.85
C GLY A 34 2.21 0.17 11.39
N ASP A 35 2.13 -0.85 12.24
CA ASP A 35 0.86 -1.39 12.78
C ASP A 35 -0.18 -1.78 11.70
N GLY A 36 0.32 -2.19 10.53
CA GLY A 36 -0.52 -2.57 9.41
C GLY A 36 -1.19 -1.40 8.70
N VAL A 37 -0.71 -0.17 8.89
CA VAL A 37 -1.21 1.05 8.24
C VAL A 37 -0.03 1.81 7.65
N LEU A 38 -0.17 2.30 6.42
CA LEU A 38 0.86 3.07 5.74
C LEU A 38 0.22 4.07 4.78
N PHE A 39 0.62 5.33 4.89
CA PHE A 39 0.25 6.38 3.96
C PHE A 39 1.40 6.65 3.00
N ASP A 40 1.06 6.87 1.74
CA ASP A 40 2.00 7.22 0.68
C ASP A 40 1.31 8.08 -0.38
N VAL A 41 2.10 8.69 -1.25
CA VAL A 41 1.63 9.38 -2.45
C VAL A 41 2.13 8.63 -3.67
N ILE A 42 1.20 8.23 -4.53
CA ILE A 42 1.50 7.61 -5.82
C ILE A 42 0.80 8.38 -6.93
N ASP A 43 1.56 8.80 -7.94
CA ASP A 43 1.02 9.57 -9.08
C ASP A 43 0.24 10.83 -8.65
N ASN A 44 0.80 11.55 -7.65
CA ASN A 44 0.21 12.74 -7.01
C ASN A 44 -1.15 12.51 -6.31
N ARG A 45 -1.45 11.28 -5.92
CA ARG A 45 -2.67 10.93 -5.18
C ARG A 45 -2.34 10.30 -3.84
N ASN A 46 -3.02 10.74 -2.79
CA ASN A 46 -2.91 10.16 -1.46
C ASN A 46 -3.46 8.74 -1.47
N MET A 47 -2.67 7.81 -0.96
CA MET A 47 -3.00 6.41 -0.88
C MET A 47 -2.74 5.91 0.53
N LEU A 48 -3.73 5.23 1.06
CA LEU A 48 -3.64 4.41 2.25
C LEU A 48 -3.40 2.96 1.82
N ILE A 49 -2.46 2.28 2.47
CA ILE A 49 -2.36 0.83 2.47
C ILE A 49 -2.62 0.35 3.89
N TYR A 50 -3.57 -0.56 4.04
CA TYR A 50 -3.87 -1.19 5.33
C TYR A 50 -3.83 -2.71 5.22
N LEU A 51 -3.49 -3.41 6.30
CA LEU A 51 -3.67 -4.85 6.41
C LEU A 51 -5.13 -5.12 6.71
N ASP A 52 -5.81 -5.78 5.78
CA ASP A 52 -7.21 -6.16 5.98
C ASP A 52 -7.32 -7.07 7.22
N PRO A 53 -8.16 -6.73 8.22
CA PRO A 53 -8.16 -7.40 9.51
C PRO A 53 -8.71 -8.84 9.44
N VAL A 54 -9.39 -9.20 8.35
CA VAL A 54 -9.96 -10.54 8.14
C VAL A 54 -8.97 -11.45 7.42
N SER A 55 -8.40 -10.99 6.32
CA SER A 55 -7.52 -11.78 5.45
C SER A 55 -6.03 -11.62 5.76
N GLY A 56 -5.65 -10.56 6.45
CA GLY A 56 -4.26 -10.16 6.69
C GLY A 56 -3.52 -9.71 5.42
N THR A 57 -4.23 -9.48 4.31
CA THR A 57 -3.61 -9.04 3.06
C THR A 57 -3.54 -7.51 2.99
N PRO A 58 -2.42 -6.95 2.51
CA PRO A 58 -2.31 -5.51 2.30
C PRO A 58 -3.23 -5.05 1.18
N THR A 59 -4.03 -4.02 1.44
CA THR A 59 -5.02 -3.47 0.53
C THR A 59 -4.76 -1.97 0.35
N PRO A 60 -4.50 -1.50 -0.89
CA PRO A 60 -4.38 -0.09 -1.17
C PRO A 60 -5.76 0.54 -1.44
N LEU A 61 -5.93 1.78 -1.03
CA LEU A 61 -7.12 2.60 -1.27
C LEU A 61 -6.68 4.06 -1.46
N PHE A 62 -7.19 4.74 -2.49
CA PHE A 62 -7.05 6.19 -2.57
C PHE A 62 -7.97 6.85 -1.54
N ALA A 63 -7.39 7.61 -0.63
CA ALA A 63 -8.11 8.31 0.44
C ALA A 63 -7.33 9.58 0.82
N ASP A 64 -8.06 10.66 1.07
CA ASP A 64 -7.49 11.92 1.54
C ASP A 64 -7.36 11.87 3.07
N GLY A 65 -6.22 11.39 3.55
CA GLY A 65 -5.87 11.35 4.97
C GLY A 65 -4.37 11.10 5.14
N GLN A 66 -3.83 11.50 6.28
CA GLN A 66 -2.41 11.34 6.59
C GLN A 66 -2.15 10.48 7.82
N ASP A 67 -3.19 10.18 8.60
CA ASP A 67 -3.12 9.37 9.80
C ASP A 67 -4.40 8.55 9.98
N ALA A 68 -4.26 7.41 10.66
CA ALA A 68 -5.39 6.54 10.98
C ALA A 68 -5.11 5.63 12.16
N GLU A 69 -6.19 5.28 12.87
CA GLU A 69 -6.16 4.38 14.02
C GLU A 69 -7.19 3.27 13.84
N TRP A 70 -6.84 2.06 14.26
CA TRP A 70 -7.77 0.93 14.30
C TRP A 70 -8.77 1.07 15.46
N ASP A 71 -10.05 1.02 15.13
CA ASP A 71 -11.17 0.85 16.07
C ASP A 71 -11.84 -0.51 15.80
N GLY A 72 -11.30 -1.55 16.47
CA GLY A 72 -11.72 -2.93 16.23
C GLY A 72 -11.37 -3.41 14.83
N SER A 73 -12.38 -3.61 13.97
CA SER A 73 -12.19 -4.00 12.55
C SER A 73 -12.24 -2.82 11.59
N ASP A 74 -12.54 -1.63 12.08
CA ASP A 74 -12.67 -0.43 11.28
C ASP A 74 -11.41 0.41 11.43
N LEU A 75 -10.97 1.03 10.34
CA LEU A 75 -9.84 1.95 10.36
C LEU A 75 -10.39 3.37 10.27
N ARG A 76 -10.16 4.17 11.30
CA ARG A 76 -10.66 5.55 11.40
C ARG A 76 -9.57 6.52 10.98
N LEU A 77 -9.83 7.33 9.96
CA LEU A 77 -8.95 8.40 9.51
C LEU A 77 -9.06 9.63 10.42
N GLU A 78 -8.02 10.46 10.42
CA GLU A 78 -7.93 11.70 11.23
C GLU A 78 -9.09 12.69 10.99
N ASP A 79 -9.64 12.73 9.78
CA ASP A 79 -10.77 13.57 9.39
C ASP A 79 -12.14 13.02 9.84
N GLY A 80 -12.13 11.83 10.45
CA GLY A 80 -13.30 11.12 10.93
C GLY A 80 -13.92 10.17 9.91
N ALA A 81 -13.39 10.08 8.69
CA ALA A 81 -13.81 9.05 7.73
C ALA A 81 -13.41 7.66 8.23
N ILE A 82 -14.11 6.64 7.74
CA ILE A 82 -13.94 5.25 8.21
C ILE A 82 -13.75 4.34 7.01
N VAL A 83 -12.68 3.53 7.04
CA VAL A 83 -12.53 2.38 6.16
C VAL A 83 -13.08 1.15 6.84
N ARG A 84 -14.10 0.53 6.22
CA ARG A 84 -14.75 -0.69 6.70
C ARG A 84 -14.99 -1.64 5.54
N ASN A 85 -14.49 -2.87 5.64
CA ASN A 85 -14.63 -3.90 4.60
C ASN A 85 -14.22 -3.42 3.19
N GLY A 86 -13.14 -2.63 3.10
CA GLY A 86 -12.64 -2.09 1.82
C GLY A 86 -13.44 -0.92 1.24
N ARG A 87 -14.42 -0.39 1.98
CA ARG A 87 -15.20 0.78 1.60
C ARG A 87 -14.88 1.96 2.50
N LEU A 88 -14.96 3.17 1.96
CA LEU A 88 -14.75 4.42 2.68
C LEU A 88 -16.10 5.04 3.00
N PHE A 89 -16.28 5.50 4.22
CA PHE A 89 -17.47 6.19 4.69
C PHE A 89 -17.07 7.55 5.24
N ASP A 90 -17.87 8.57 4.96
CA ASP A 90 -17.68 9.88 5.57
C ASP A 90 -18.10 9.89 7.05
N PRO A 91 -17.82 10.96 7.82
CA PRO A 91 -18.21 11.04 9.22
C PRO A 91 -19.73 10.99 9.48
N SER A 92 -20.55 11.23 8.46
CA SER A 92 -22.02 11.12 8.54
C SER A 92 -22.52 9.69 8.34
N GLY A 93 -21.64 8.79 7.87
CA GLY A 93 -21.94 7.39 7.56
C GLY A 93 -22.35 7.15 6.10
N GLU A 94 -22.21 8.14 5.23
CA GLU A 94 -22.43 7.98 3.79
C GLU A 94 -21.23 7.26 3.15
N GLU A 95 -21.49 6.26 2.30
CA GLU A 95 -20.43 5.57 1.55
C GLU A 95 -19.85 6.50 0.47
N LEU A 96 -18.57 6.80 0.58
CA LEU A 96 -17.82 7.56 -0.41
C LEU A 96 -17.38 6.65 -1.56
N PRO A 97 -17.29 7.16 -2.79
CA PRO A 97 -16.72 6.41 -3.90
C PRO A 97 -15.28 6.01 -3.56
N THR A 98 -15.01 4.72 -3.63
CA THR A 98 -13.67 4.18 -3.40
C THR A 98 -13.00 3.85 -4.72
N GLU A 99 -11.72 4.20 -4.82
CA GLU A 99 -10.88 3.82 -5.94
C GLU A 99 -9.61 3.18 -5.41
N GLN A 100 -9.21 2.07 -6.02
CA GLN A 100 -7.96 1.39 -5.70
C GLN A 100 -7.05 1.43 -6.92
N PRO A 101 -5.74 1.64 -6.75
CA PRO A 101 -4.80 1.44 -7.84
C PRO A 101 -4.74 -0.03 -8.23
N LEU A 102 -4.17 -0.31 -9.41
CA LEU A 102 -3.84 -1.69 -9.78
C LEU A 102 -2.80 -2.22 -8.79
N HIS A 103 -3.06 -3.40 -8.25
CA HIS A 103 -2.21 -3.97 -7.22
C HIS A 103 -2.21 -5.50 -7.24
N LEU A 104 -1.18 -6.08 -6.64
CA LEU A 104 -1.02 -7.51 -6.50
C LEU A 104 -0.24 -7.83 -5.22
N PHE A 105 -0.81 -8.65 -4.35
CA PHE A 105 -0.08 -9.25 -3.24
C PHE A 105 0.81 -10.38 -3.77
N ALA A 106 2.12 -10.16 -3.79
CA ALA A 106 3.06 -11.01 -4.49
C ALA A 106 4.41 -11.15 -3.78
N ARG A 107 5.16 -12.17 -4.21
CA ARG A 107 6.58 -12.28 -3.88
C ARG A 107 7.37 -11.26 -4.70
N TRP A 108 8.46 -10.74 -4.14
CA TRP A 108 9.33 -9.76 -4.81
C TRP A 108 9.70 -10.17 -6.23
N TYR A 109 10.16 -11.41 -6.43
CA TYR A 109 10.56 -11.89 -7.76
C TYR A 109 9.43 -11.80 -8.79
N GLY A 110 8.17 -11.93 -8.38
CA GLY A 110 7.03 -11.86 -9.30
C GLY A 110 6.84 -10.44 -9.79
N PHE A 111 6.89 -9.48 -8.88
CA PHE A 111 6.68 -8.07 -9.19
C PHE A 111 7.87 -7.45 -9.93
N SER A 112 9.09 -7.69 -9.46
CA SER A 112 10.32 -7.12 -10.05
C SER A 112 10.61 -7.65 -11.46
N LEU A 113 10.09 -8.83 -11.83
CA LEU A 113 10.18 -9.35 -13.19
C LEU A 113 9.21 -8.64 -14.15
N THR A 114 8.04 -8.24 -13.67
CA THR A 114 7.05 -7.49 -14.46
C THR A 114 7.43 -6.01 -14.55
N PHE A 115 7.95 -5.44 -13.46
CA PHE A 115 8.33 -4.04 -13.34
C PHE A 115 9.80 -3.92 -12.88
N PRO A 116 10.78 -4.08 -13.79
CA PRO A 116 12.20 -4.10 -13.43
C PRO A 116 12.68 -2.79 -12.80
N ASP A 117 12.13 -1.65 -13.24
CA ASP A 117 12.48 -0.32 -12.75
C ASP A 117 11.54 0.17 -11.63
N CYS A 118 10.80 -0.73 -10.98
CA CYS A 118 9.90 -0.33 -9.89
C CYS A 118 10.67 0.27 -8.70
N GLU A 119 10.00 1.17 -8.00
CA GLU A 119 10.45 1.72 -6.74
C GLU A 119 10.20 0.72 -5.60
N ILE A 120 10.91 0.89 -4.48
CA ILE A 120 10.70 0.10 -3.27
C ILE A 120 10.46 1.07 -2.12
N TYR A 121 9.27 1.00 -1.53
CA TYR A 121 8.92 1.84 -0.39
C TYR A 121 9.82 1.54 0.81
N GLY A 122 10.26 2.58 1.52
CA GLY A 122 11.15 2.47 2.68
C GLY A 122 12.55 1.94 2.35
N GLY A 123 12.88 1.72 1.07
CA GLY A 123 14.25 1.47 0.64
C GLY A 123 14.99 2.80 0.59
N GLY A 124 15.90 3.04 1.53
CA GLY A 124 16.79 4.19 1.49
C GLY A 124 17.57 4.25 0.19
N GLY A 125 17.15 5.11 -0.72
CA GLY A 125 18.04 5.72 -1.70
C GLY A 125 18.68 6.93 -1.04
N GLU A 126 19.89 6.78 -0.52
CA GLU A 126 20.78 7.93 -0.43
C GLU A 126 20.93 8.50 -1.85
N GLY A 127 20.37 9.69 -2.03
CA GLY A 127 20.41 10.47 -3.26
C GLY A 127 20.23 11.95 -2.97
N SER A 128 20.80 12.42 -1.86
CA SER A 128 21.22 13.81 -1.73
C SER A 128 22.66 13.90 -2.25
N GLY A 129 22.82 14.53 -3.40
CA GLY A 129 24.10 14.88 -4.01
C GLY A 129 23.87 15.95 -5.06
#